data_AF-A0A0B1S192-F1
#
_entry.id   AF-A0A0B1S192-F1
#
_cell.length_a   1.000
_cell.length_b   1.000
_cell.length_c   1.000
_cell.angle_alpha   90.00
_cell.angle_beta   90.00
_cell.angle_gamma   90.00
#
_symmetry.space_group_name_H-M   'P 1'
#
loop_
_entity.id
_entity.type
_entity.pdbx_description
1 polymer ?
#
loop_
_entity_poly.entity_id
_entity_poly.type
_entity_poly.pdbx_seq_one_letter_code
_entity_poly.pdbx_strand_id
1 'polypeptide(L)'
;MQRDLPKKWEKHGDMIVFPQNSFTHNNWRYIGRELWRVVAESLNIARLGRKRFIADDDDRTPHVDLLYGANGWVEHVDDHGIK
;
A
#
# COMPACT_ATOMS: atom_id res chain seq x y z
N MET A 1 -0.97 -4.41 -14.71
CA MET A 1 -2.22 -4.55 -13.94
C MET A 1 -2.36 -5.93 -13.31
N GLN A 2 -2.54 -7.02 -14.07
CA GLN A 2 -2.77 -8.32 -13.41
C GLN A 2 -1.50 -8.91 -12.77
N ARG A 3 -0.31 -8.60 -13.32
CA ARG A 3 0.98 -9.12 -12.85
C ARG A 3 1.45 -8.48 -11.54
N ASP A 4 0.98 -7.27 -11.24
CA ASP A 4 1.27 -6.51 -10.02
C ASP A 4 0.15 -6.62 -8.97
N LEU A 5 -0.79 -7.55 -9.14
CA LEU A 5 -1.70 -7.94 -8.07
C LEU A 5 -0.97 -8.82 -7.05
N PRO A 6 -1.13 -8.55 -5.74
CA PRO A 6 -0.49 -9.35 -4.71
C PRO A 6 -1.09 -10.75 -4.72
N LYS A 7 -0.23 -11.77 -4.77
CA LYS A 7 -0.63 -13.18 -4.60
C LYS A 7 -0.57 -13.64 -3.15
N LYS A 8 0.12 -12.88 -2.30
CA LYS A 8 0.35 -13.11 -0.88
C LYS A 8 0.45 -11.75 -0.18
N TRP A 9 0.02 -11.69 1.06
CA TRP A 9 0.10 -10.50 1.90
C TRP A 9 0.17 -10.90 3.38
N GLU A 10 0.61 -9.98 4.21
CA GLU A 10 0.66 -10.14 5.66
C GLU A 10 -0.64 -9.61 6.26
N LYS A 11 -1.21 -10.33 7.23
CA LYS A 11 -2.42 -9.92 7.96
C LYS A 11 -2.09 -9.74 9.43
N HIS A 12 -2.43 -8.57 9.96
CA HIS A 12 -2.26 -8.19 11.36
C HIS A 12 -3.61 -7.70 11.89
N GLY A 13 -4.39 -8.60 12.49
CA GLY A 13 -5.72 -8.25 13.00
C GLY A 13 -6.64 -7.73 11.89
N ASP A 14 -7.02 -6.46 11.98
CA ASP A 14 -7.85 -5.70 11.05
C ASP A 14 -7.04 -5.00 9.94
N MET A 15 -5.73 -5.24 9.85
CA MET A 15 -4.83 -4.66 8.86
C MET A 15 -4.25 -5.72 7.91
N ILE A 16 -4.12 -5.37 6.64
CA ILE A 16 -3.34 -6.11 5.64
C ILE A 16 -2.19 -5.25 5.13
N VAL A 17 -1.01 -5.85 4.98
CA VAL A 17 0.17 -5.22 4.39
C VAL A 17 0.54 -5.94 3.09
N PHE A 18 0.50 -5.20 2.00
CA PHE A 18 0.89 -5.70 0.69
C PHE A 18 2.42 -5.68 0.51
N PRO A 19 2.96 -6.64 -0.25
CA PRO A 19 4.32 -6.58 -0.76
C PRO A 19 4.60 -5.30 -1.56
N GLN A 20 5.85 -4.85 -1.55
CA GLN A 20 6.29 -3.62 -2.23
C GLN A 20 5.96 -3.56 -3.73
N ASN A 21 5.91 -4.71 -4.40
CA ASN A 21 5.65 -4.83 -5.83
C ASN A 21 4.16 -4.90 -6.18
N SER A 22 3.27 -4.60 -5.22
CA SER A 22 1.83 -4.64 -5.40
C SER A 22 1.28 -3.28 -5.84
N PHE A 23 0.36 -3.30 -6.81
CA PHE A 23 -0.32 -2.11 -7.34
C PHE A 23 0.66 -1.01 -7.79
N THR A 24 1.74 -1.40 -8.47
CA THR A 24 2.77 -0.47 -8.96
C THR A 24 2.47 0.09 -10.34
N HIS A 25 1.56 -0.54 -11.09
CA HIS A 25 1.20 -0.09 -12.43
C HIS A 25 0.45 1.25 -12.41
N ASN A 26 0.85 2.20 -13.27
CA ASN A 26 0.28 3.55 -13.32
C ASN A 26 -1.25 3.57 -13.45
N ASN A 27 -1.84 2.59 -14.12
CA ASN A 27 -3.29 2.51 -14.28
C ASN A 27 -4.08 2.43 -12.96
N TRP A 28 -3.50 1.90 -11.88
CA TRP A 28 -4.15 1.93 -10.56
C TRP A 28 -4.33 3.34 -10.02
N ARG A 29 -3.44 4.28 -10.41
CA ARG A 29 -3.53 5.69 -10.03
C ARG A 29 -4.77 6.36 -10.63
N TYR A 30 -5.25 5.92 -11.80
CA TYR A 30 -6.48 6.46 -12.40
C TYR A 30 -7.75 6.06 -11.65
N ILE A 31 -7.73 4.93 -10.93
CA ILE A 31 -8.85 4.53 -10.05
C ILE A 31 -8.83 5.34 -8.74
N GLY A 32 -7.63 5.73 -8.30
CA GLY A 32 -7.44 6.61 -7.16
C GLY A 32 -7.90 5.96 -5.85
N ARG A 33 -8.46 6.78 -4.95
CA ARG A 33 -8.77 6.38 -3.56
C ARG A 33 -9.83 5.28 -3.45
N GLU A 34 -10.76 5.21 -4.40
CA GLU A 34 -11.83 4.21 -4.39
C GLU A 34 -11.28 2.79 -4.54
N LEU A 35 -10.12 2.62 -5.20
CA LEU A 35 -9.43 1.33 -5.28
C LEU A 35 -9.19 0.74 -3.88
N TRP A 36 -8.63 1.54 -2.97
CA TRP A 36 -8.25 1.06 -1.66
C TRP A 36 -9.45 0.75 -0.77
N ARG A 37 -10.52 1.53 -0.90
CA ARG A 37 -11.80 1.21 -0.23
C ARG A 37 -12.32 -0.14 -0.71
N VAL A 38 -12.45 -0.34 -2.03
CA VAL A 38 -12.96 -1.58 -2.61
C VAL A 38 -12.10 -2.78 -2.22
N VAL A 39 -10.77 -2.63 -2.23
CA VAL A 39 -9.85 -3.69 -1.80
C VAL A 39 -10.02 -4.00 -0.31
N ALA A 40 -10.19 -2.99 0.54
CA ALA A 40 -10.38 -3.19 1.97
C ALA A 40 -11.71 -3.89 2.29
N GLU A 41 -12.79 -3.48 1.62
CA GLU A 41 -14.10 -4.11 1.71
C GLU A 41 -14.05 -5.56 1.22
N SER A 42 -13.39 -5.81 0.07
CA SER A 42 -13.26 -7.16 -0.51
C SER A 42 -12.48 -8.12 0.39
N LEU A 43 -11.52 -7.59 1.17
CA LEU A 43 -10.71 -8.37 2.11
C LEU A 43 -11.27 -8.37 3.54
N ASN A 44 -12.38 -7.66 3.78
CA ASN A 44 -13.02 -7.47 5.08
C ASN A 44 -12.03 -7.01 6.17
N ILE A 45 -11.30 -5.93 5.87
CA ILE A 45 -10.29 -5.33 6.74
C ILE A 45 -10.51 -3.83 6.85
N ALA A 46 -10.07 -3.24 7.96
CA ALA A 46 -10.22 -1.80 8.21
C ALA A 46 -9.02 -1.00 7.70
N ARG A 47 -7.84 -1.63 7.57
CA ARG A 47 -6.58 -0.93 7.26
C ARG A 47 -5.76 -1.63 6.17
N LEU A 48 -5.37 -0.89 5.14
CA LEU A 48 -4.43 -1.38 4.12
C LEU A 48 -3.12 -0.65 4.24
N GLY A 49 -2.01 -1.39 4.15
CA GLY A 49 -0.70 -0.83 3.97
C GLY A 49 0.07 -1.50 2.83
N ARG A 50 1.18 -0.92 2.41
CA ARG A 50 2.13 -1.51 1.47
C ARG A 50 3.55 -1.25 1.93
N LYS A 51 4.43 -2.25 1.81
CA LYS A 51 5.86 -2.08 2.09
C LYS A 51 6.47 -1.06 1.11
N ARG A 52 7.26 -0.12 1.62
CA ARG A 52 8.00 0.85 0.80
C ARG A 52 9.25 0.20 0.19
N PHE A 53 9.71 0.74 -0.95
CA PHE A 53 11.04 0.40 -1.48
C PHE A 53 12.11 0.90 -0.49
N ILE A 54 12.95 0.00 -0.01
CA ILE A 54 14.15 0.37 0.75
C ILE A 54 15.20 0.72 -0.30
N ALA A 55 15.43 2.02 -0.55
CA ALA A 55 16.66 2.47 -1.19
C ALA A 55 17.82 2.17 -0.23
N ASP A 56 19.03 2.02 -0.77
CA ASP A 56 20.27 1.53 -0.14
C ASP A 56 20.78 2.40 1.04
N ASP A 57 19.93 2.68 2.03
CA ASP A 57 20.25 3.35 3.28
C ASP A 57 20.53 2.30 4.35
N ASP A 58 21.57 2.55 5.14
CA ASP A 58 22.24 1.64 6.08
C ASP A 58 21.31 1.02 7.15
N ASP A 59 20.11 1.57 7.33
CA ASP A 59 19.08 1.09 8.25
C ASP A 59 17.99 0.27 7.52
N ARG A 60 18.08 -1.06 7.63
CA ARG A 60 17.07 -2.02 7.14
C ARG A 60 15.75 -1.99 7.94
N THR A 61 15.21 -0.80 8.20
CA THR A 61 13.92 -0.64 8.89
C THR A 61 12.79 -0.83 7.88
N PRO A 62 11.90 -1.83 8.04
CA PRO A 62 10.78 -2.02 7.14
C PRO A 62 9.75 -0.91 7.31
N HIS A 63 9.66 -0.01 6.33
CA HIS A 63 8.63 1.04 6.29
C HIS A 63 7.37 0.55 5.58
N VAL A 64 6.20 0.90 6.13
CA VAL A 64 4.87 0.57 5.57
C VAL A 64 4.11 1.86 5.31
N ASP A 65 3.71 2.09 4.06
CA ASP A 65 2.81 3.17 3.67
C ASP A 65 1.37 2.75 3.94
N LEU A 66 0.60 3.60 4.63
CA LEU A 66 -0.84 3.37 4.84
C LEU A 66 -1.61 3.78 3.58
N LEU A 67 -2.40 2.87 3.02
CA LEU A 67 -3.22 3.10 1.83
C LEU A 67 -4.69 3.39 2.18
N TYR A 68 -5.18 2.83 3.29
CA TYR A 68 -6.56 2.99 3.76
C TYR A 68 -6.68 2.74 5.27
N GLY A 69 -7.58 3.44 5.96
CA GLY A 69 -7.97 3.17 7.35
C GLY A 69 -7.66 4.27 8.38
N ALA A 70 -8.02 4.02 9.64
CA ALA A 70 -8.29 5.04 10.66
C ALA A 70 -7.06 5.86 11.11
N ASN A 71 -6.82 6.96 10.38
CA ASN A 71 -6.37 8.29 10.82
C ASN A 71 -5.43 8.99 9.81
N GLY A 72 -5.52 8.68 8.52
CA GLY A 72 -4.81 9.45 7.50
C GLY A 72 -5.60 9.52 6.22
N TRP A 73 -6.12 10.70 5.90
CA TRP A 73 -6.01 11.17 4.53
C TRP A 73 -4.55 11.00 4.11
N VAL A 74 -4.24 9.95 3.36
CA VAL A 74 -2.91 9.82 2.74
C VAL A 74 -2.99 10.54 1.40
N GLU A 75 -2.97 11.87 1.46
CA GLU A 75 -2.32 12.66 0.43
C GLU A 75 -0.83 12.41 0.57
N HIS A 76 -0.32 11.40 -0.12
CA HIS A 76 1.00 11.39 -0.76
C HIS A 76 1.30 9.97 -1.20
N VAL A 77 1.09 9.72 -2.49
CA VAL A 77 1.97 8.83 -3.23
C VAL A 77 3.03 9.76 -3.79
N ASP A 78 4.04 10.08 -3.00
CA ASP A 78 5.25 10.70 -3.53
C ASP A 78 6.06 9.59 -4.24
N ASP A 79 6.37 9.81 -5.51
CA ASP A 79 7.32 8.95 -6.23
C ASP A 79 8.77 9.19 -5.78
N HIS A 80 9.03 10.17 -4.93
CA HIS A 80 10.37 10.47 -4.41
C HIS A 80 10.23 11.09 -3.02
N GLY A 81 10.55 10.31 -1.99
CA GLY A 81 10.78 10.89 -0.67
C GLY A 81 11.93 11.89 -0.76
N ILE A 82 11.67 13.15 -0.39
CA ILE A 82 12.29 13.88 0.72
C ILE A 82 11.63 15.28 0.81
N LYS A 83 11.09 15.53 2.01
CA LYS A 83 10.65 16.80 2.63
C LYS A 83 9.22 17.28 2.39
#